data_AF-A0A8J4Q593-F1
#
_entry.id   AF-A0A8J4Q593-F1
#
_cell.length_a   1.000
_cell.length_b   1.000
_cell.length_c   1.000
_cell.angle_alpha   90.00
_cell.angle_beta   90.00
_cell.angle_gamma   90.00
#
_symmetry.space_group_name_H-M   'P 1'
#
loop_
_entity.id
_entity.type
_entity.pdbx_description
1 polymer ?
#
loop_
_entity_poly.entity_id
_entity_poly.type
_entity_poly.pdbx_seq_one_letter_code
_entity_poly.pdbx_strand_id
1 'polypeptide(L)'
;MENLSSLYVESANEFLDLNYVKKSPQMIENLSLGGRLHNIPEWILSLKGLFKLELKWSQLSKSPLEVLWDLPSLKVLHLHDAYSGEVLEFRAGWFLELRILVIEQCRWLKCVVIPGLAVPKLQMLTIGNCNCLTMVRIAAITLDHLKKTNVPEHLLEFLD
;
A
#
# COMPACT_ATOMS: atom_id res chain seq x y z
N MET A 1 12.18 26.02 -4.16
CA MET A 1 12.10 24.59 -4.55
C MET A 1 10.70 24.38 -5.14
N GLU A 2 10.47 24.76 -6.40
CA GLU A 2 9.09 24.98 -6.90
C GLU A 2 8.52 23.87 -7.80
N ASN A 3 9.21 22.76 -8.05
CA ASN A 3 8.68 21.70 -8.93
C ASN A 3 9.06 20.28 -8.49
N LEU A 4 9.00 19.98 -7.18
CA LEU A 4 9.25 18.61 -6.71
C LEU A 4 7.96 17.79 -6.74
N SER A 5 7.70 17.09 -7.85
CA SER A 5 6.59 16.13 -7.96
C SER A 5 6.93 14.75 -7.41
N SER A 6 8.22 14.47 -7.20
CA SER A 6 8.71 13.18 -6.73
C SER A 6 9.70 13.35 -5.58
N LEU A 7 9.46 12.65 -4.46
CA LEU A 7 10.35 12.63 -3.31
C LEU A 7 10.74 11.18 -3.01
N TYR A 8 12.05 10.94 -2.95
CA TYR A 8 12.63 9.68 -2.50
C TYR A 8 13.43 9.95 -1.22
N VAL A 9 13.13 9.19 -0.17
CA VAL A 9 13.86 9.26 1.10
C VAL A 9 14.21 7.85 1.51
N GLU A 10 15.47 7.60 1.82
CA GLU A 10 15.95 6.27 2.23
C GLU A 10 16.88 6.39 3.43
N SER A 11 16.80 5.42 4.35
CA SER A 11 17.76 5.20 5.42
C SER A 11 18.34 3.80 5.34
N ALA A 12 19.67 3.70 5.49
CA ALA A 12 20.45 2.48 5.34
C ALA A 12 20.42 1.56 6.58
N ASN A 13 19.21 1.29 7.11
CA ASN A 13 18.86 0.42 8.25
C ASN A 13 18.39 1.13 9.54
N GLU A 14 18.31 2.45 9.58
CA GLU A 14 17.78 3.15 10.75
C GLU A 14 16.28 3.44 10.63
N PHE A 15 15.67 3.85 11.75
CA PHE A 15 14.32 4.39 11.71
C PHE A 15 14.34 5.74 10.98
N LEU A 16 13.46 5.86 10.00
CA LEU A 16 13.23 7.09 9.28
C LEU A 16 12.25 7.94 10.10
N ASP A 17 12.77 8.80 10.97
CA ASP A 17 11.91 9.79 11.61
C ASP A 17 11.60 10.89 10.60
N LEU A 18 10.34 11.04 10.22
CA LEU A 18 9.86 12.09 9.33
C LEU A 18 8.84 13.00 10.02
N ASN A 19 8.67 12.85 11.34
CA ASN A 19 7.68 13.62 12.09
C ASN A 19 8.13 15.07 12.31
N TYR A 20 9.42 15.38 12.12
CA TYR A 20 9.94 16.74 12.18
C TYR A 20 9.65 17.59 10.93
N VAL A 21 9.08 17.00 9.87
CA VAL A 21 8.75 17.72 8.63
C VAL A 21 7.54 18.63 8.88
N LYS A 22 7.82 19.90 9.23
CA LYS A 22 6.78 20.91 9.56
C LYS A 22 6.02 21.45 8.35
N LYS A 23 6.62 21.40 7.16
CA LYS A 23 5.98 21.83 5.90
C LYS A 23 6.05 20.69 4.90
N SER A 24 4.90 20.07 4.68
CA SER A 24 4.72 19.10 3.60
C SER A 24 4.90 19.80 2.25
N PRO A 25 5.74 19.28 1.33
CA PRO A 25 5.78 19.78 -0.03
C PRO A 25 4.45 19.40 -0.72
N GLN A 26 3.54 20.37 -0.80
CA GLN A 26 2.14 20.16 -1.23
C GLN A 26 2.00 19.62 -2.67
N MET A 27 3.07 19.67 -3.47
CA MET A 27 3.10 19.25 -4.86
C MET A 27 3.64 17.83 -5.08
N ILE A 28 3.90 17.05 -4.01
CA ILE A 28 4.36 15.67 -4.17
C ILE A 28 3.24 14.80 -4.74
N GLU A 29 3.52 14.20 -5.88
CA GLU A 29 2.68 13.21 -6.55
C GLU A 29 3.25 11.80 -6.39
N ASN A 30 4.57 11.65 -6.27
CA ASN A 30 5.23 10.36 -6.12
C ASN A 30 6.11 10.38 -4.86
N LEU A 31 5.79 9.54 -3.89
CA LEU A 31 6.55 9.41 -2.66
C LEU A 31 7.07 7.98 -2.52
N SER A 32 8.35 7.83 -2.24
CA SER A 32 8.96 6.54 -1.96
C SER A 32 9.84 6.66 -0.71
N LEU A 33 9.50 5.87 0.30
CA LEU A 33 10.14 5.86 1.62
C LEU A 33 10.83 4.51 1.85
N GLY A 34 12.15 4.53 1.98
CA GLY A 34 12.98 3.37 2.30
C GLY A 34 13.51 3.43 3.73
N GLY A 35 13.33 2.35 4.48
CA GLY A 35 13.79 2.23 5.86
C GLY A 35 12.64 2.16 6.86
N ARG A 36 12.98 1.83 8.11
CA ARG A 36 12.00 1.46 9.15
C ARG A 36 11.15 2.66 9.57
N LEU A 37 9.85 2.47 9.72
CA LEU A 37 8.91 3.50 10.17
C LEU A 37 8.22 3.03 11.44
N HIS A 38 8.09 3.93 12.43
CA HIS A 38 7.22 3.67 13.58
C HIS A 38 5.74 3.71 13.18
N ASN A 39 5.37 4.73 12.41
CA ASN A 39 4.03 4.93 11.84
C ASN A 39 4.18 5.67 10.50
N ILE A 40 3.12 5.72 9.71
CA ILE A 40 3.05 6.62 8.55
C ILE A 40 2.99 8.07 9.05
N PRO A 41 3.92 8.96 8.61
CA PRO A 41 3.90 10.37 9.01
C PRO A 41 2.62 11.10 8.59
N GLU A 42 2.05 11.91 9.48
CA GLU A 42 0.78 12.62 9.26
C GLU A 42 0.81 13.55 8.04
N TRP A 43 1.96 14.15 7.73
CA TRP A 43 2.09 15.05 6.58
C TRP A 43 1.84 14.34 5.24
N ILE A 44 2.04 13.02 5.16
CA ILE A 44 1.70 12.23 3.96
C ILE A 44 0.19 12.20 3.75
N LEU A 45 -0.58 12.13 4.84
CA LEU A 45 -2.05 12.12 4.80
C LEU A 45 -2.62 13.46 4.29
N SER A 46 -1.82 14.53 4.38
CA SER A 46 -2.16 15.85 3.83
C SER A 46 -1.92 16.01 2.33
N LEU A 47 -1.22 15.06 1.69
CA LEU A 47 -0.87 15.14 0.27
C LEU A 47 -2.06 14.78 -0.63
N LYS A 48 -2.91 15.77 -0.93
CA LYS A 48 -4.09 15.58 -1.78
C LYS A 48 -3.74 15.22 -3.23
N GLY A 49 -2.54 15.56 -3.70
CA GLY A 49 -2.04 15.21 -5.03
C GLY A 49 -1.26 13.89 -5.11
N LEU A 50 -1.11 13.15 -4.00
CA LEU A 50 -0.26 11.95 -3.99
C LEU A 50 -0.85 10.86 -4.90
N PHE A 51 -0.21 10.64 -6.04
CA PHE A 51 -0.57 9.66 -7.05
C PHE A 51 0.00 8.27 -6.75
N LYS A 52 1.26 8.22 -6.30
CA LYS A 52 2.00 6.98 -6.04
C LYS A 52 2.68 7.04 -4.68
N LEU A 53 2.49 5.98 -3.90
CA LEU A 53 3.21 5.76 -2.65
C LEU A 53 3.92 4.41 -2.69
N GLU A 54 5.23 4.43 -2.43
CA GLU A 54 6.02 3.23 -2.16
C GLU A 54 6.54 3.26 -0.72
N LEU A 55 6.34 2.16 -0.01
CA LEU A 55 6.92 1.90 1.30
C LEU A 55 7.88 0.72 1.15
N LYS A 56 9.15 0.93 1.45
CA LYS A 56 10.22 -0.07 1.31
C LYS A 56 10.89 -0.29 2.66
N TRP A 57 10.96 -1.54 3.10
CA TRP A 57 11.59 -1.93 4.38
C TRP A 57 11.04 -1.19 5.59
N SER A 58 9.79 -0.72 5.51
CA SER A 58 9.15 0.09 6.56
C SER A 58 8.84 -0.70 7.82
N GLN A 59 8.68 -2.02 7.72
CA GLN A 59 8.48 -2.92 8.87
C GLN A 59 7.37 -2.44 9.83
N LEU A 60 6.31 -1.82 9.31
CA LEU A 60 5.21 -1.29 10.12
C LEU A 60 4.52 -2.42 10.88
N SER A 61 4.30 -2.24 12.19
CA SER A 61 3.58 -3.22 13.02
C SER A 61 2.07 -3.10 12.87
N LYS A 62 1.57 -1.90 12.52
CA LYS A 62 0.17 -1.63 12.22
C LYS A 62 -0.05 -1.60 10.72
N SER A 63 -1.24 -2.02 10.29
CA SER A 63 -1.59 -2.00 8.87
C SER A 63 -1.49 -0.57 8.32
N PRO A 64 -0.73 -0.33 7.24
CA PRO A 64 -0.68 0.98 6.60
C PRO A 64 -2.03 1.35 5.95
N LEU A 65 -2.92 0.37 5.71
CA LEU A 65 -4.21 0.60 5.06
C LEU A 65 -5.14 1.49 5.90
N GLU A 66 -5.11 1.35 7.22
CA GLU A 66 -5.97 2.08 8.17
C GLU A 66 -5.80 3.61 8.11
N VAL A 67 -4.67 4.09 7.59
CA VAL A 67 -4.38 5.53 7.47
C VAL A 67 -4.29 6.00 6.03
N LEU A 68 -4.02 5.12 5.07
CA LEU A 68 -3.84 5.47 3.66
C LEU A 68 -5.14 5.42 2.84
N TRP A 69 -6.21 4.83 3.37
CA TRP A 69 -7.42 4.51 2.61
C TRP A 69 -8.14 5.69 1.96
N ASP A 70 -8.06 6.89 2.55
CA ASP A 70 -8.77 8.11 2.11
C ASP A 70 -7.87 9.09 1.34
N LEU A 71 -6.71 8.64 0.84
CA LEU A 71 -5.88 9.48 -0.01
C LEU A 71 -6.55 9.65 -1.39
N PRO A 72 -7.05 10.85 -1.73
CA PRO A 72 -8.04 11.01 -2.80
C PRO A 72 -7.45 10.83 -4.21
N SER A 73 -6.14 10.95 -4.36
CA SER A 73 -5.46 10.82 -5.66
C SER A 73 -4.61 9.56 -5.77
N LEU A 74 -4.58 8.71 -4.75
CA LEU A 74 -3.67 7.56 -4.69
C LEU A 74 -4.11 6.47 -5.67
N LYS A 75 -3.32 6.26 -6.73
CA LYS A 75 -3.59 5.25 -7.77
C LYS A 75 -2.63 4.08 -7.71
N VAL A 76 -1.46 4.26 -7.11
CA VAL A 76 -0.42 3.22 -7.03
C VAL A 76 0.05 3.11 -5.59
N LEU A 77 -0.09 1.92 -5.01
CA LEU A 77 0.44 1.57 -3.70
C LEU A 77 1.38 0.37 -3.85
N HIS A 78 2.63 0.56 -3.44
CA HIS A 78 3.63 -0.51 -3.39
C HIS A 78 4.11 -0.70 -1.96
N LEU A 79 3.90 -1.90 -1.43
CA LEU A 79 4.36 -2.33 -0.12
C LEU A 79 5.47 -3.36 -0.33
N HIS A 80 6.73 -2.97 -0.16
CA HIS A 80 7.90 -3.84 -0.29
C HIS A 80 8.55 -4.04 1.06
N ASP A 81 8.40 -5.22 1.67
CA ASP A 81 8.85 -5.50 3.05
C ASP A 81 8.38 -4.42 4.05
N ALA A 82 7.18 -3.87 3.80
CA ALA A 82 6.68 -2.67 4.44
C ALA A 82 5.85 -2.94 5.70
N TYR A 83 5.32 -4.14 5.84
CA TYR A 83 4.40 -4.53 6.91
C TYR A 83 4.87 -5.83 7.56
N SER A 84 4.91 -5.82 8.90
CA SER A 84 5.38 -6.94 9.72
C SER A 84 4.26 -7.72 10.41
N GLY A 85 2.99 -7.35 10.16
CA GLY A 85 1.83 -8.09 10.64
C GLY A 85 1.37 -9.20 9.69
N GLU A 86 0.37 -9.95 10.13
CA GLU A 86 -0.06 -11.19 9.47
C GLU A 86 -1.21 -11.00 8.47
N VAL A 87 -2.02 -9.95 8.63
CA VAL A 87 -3.23 -9.73 7.83
C VAL A 87 -3.27 -8.31 7.29
N LEU A 88 -3.54 -8.20 5.99
CA LEU A 88 -3.93 -6.95 5.34
C LEU A 88 -5.40 -7.05 4.91
N GLU A 89 -6.27 -6.37 5.64
CA GLU A 89 -7.71 -6.37 5.40
C GLU A 89 -8.15 -4.99 4.87
N PHE A 90 -8.71 -4.98 3.67
CA PHE A 90 -9.37 -3.83 3.09
C PHE A 90 -10.84 -3.80 3.54
N ARG A 91 -11.46 -2.62 3.51
CA ARG A 91 -12.88 -2.44 3.86
C ARG A 91 -13.64 -1.78 2.72
N ALA A 92 -14.93 -2.08 2.63
CA ALA A 92 -15.80 -1.44 1.64
C ALA A 92 -15.71 0.09 1.73
N GLY A 93 -15.59 0.75 0.57
CA GLY A 93 -15.46 2.21 0.50
C GLY A 93 -14.04 2.75 0.68
N TRP A 94 -13.02 1.90 0.87
CA TRP A 94 -11.63 2.33 0.89
C TRP A 94 -11.07 2.54 -0.51
N PHE A 95 -9.93 3.25 -0.61
CA PHE A 95 -9.05 3.26 -1.79
C PHE A 95 -9.78 3.43 -3.15
N LEU A 96 -10.71 4.38 -3.22
CA LEU A 96 -11.64 4.53 -4.35
C LEU A 96 -10.95 4.83 -5.69
N GLU A 97 -9.73 5.38 -5.68
CA GLU A 97 -8.92 5.67 -6.87
C GLU A 97 -7.79 4.66 -7.13
N LEU A 98 -7.58 3.68 -6.25
CA LEU A 98 -6.46 2.75 -6.34
C LEU A 98 -6.60 1.85 -7.57
N ARG A 99 -5.56 1.82 -8.41
CA ARG A 99 -5.52 1.04 -9.66
C ARG A 99 -4.46 -0.06 -9.64
N ILE A 100 -3.36 0.16 -8.94
CA ILE A 100 -2.23 -0.77 -8.87
C ILE A 100 -1.90 -1.00 -7.40
N LEU A 101 -2.00 -2.26 -6.99
CA LEU A 101 -1.56 -2.74 -5.68
C LEU A 101 -0.46 -3.78 -5.88
N VAL A 102 0.70 -3.49 -5.32
CA VAL A 102 1.84 -4.41 -5.30
C VAL A 102 2.25 -4.66 -3.86
N ILE A 103 2.26 -5.92 -3.45
CA ILE A 103 2.69 -6.38 -2.14
C ILE A 103 3.83 -7.37 -2.35
N GLU A 104 5.02 -7.04 -1.87
CA GLU A 104 6.22 -7.84 -2.09
C GLU A 104 7.01 -8.01 -0.81
N GLN A 105 7.57 -9.20 -0.61
CA GLN A 105 8.51 -9.47 0.47
C GLN A 105 7.97 -9.21 1.90
N CYS A 106 6.66 -9.07 2.10
CA CYS A 106 6.06 -9.01 3.43
C CYS A 106 6.12 -10.41 4.06
N ARG A 107 7.23 -10.72 4.74
CA ARG A 107 7.59 -12.10 5.12
C ARG A 107 6.61 -12.75 6.09
N TRP A 108 5.94 -11.95 6.91
CA TRP A 108 5.00 -12.41 7.94
C TRP A 108 3.54 -12.39 7.50
N LEU A 109 3.26 -11.84 6.32
CA LEU A 109 1.91 -11.73 5.79
C LEU A 109 1.37 -13.13 5.47
N LYS A 110 0.25 -13.49 6.12
CA LYS A 110 -0.46 -14.75 5.93
C LYS A 110 -1.71 -14.60 5.10
N CYS A 111 -2.41 -13.48 5.23
CA CYS A 111 -3.70 -13.25 4.60
C CYS A 111 -3.84 -11.84 4.02
N VAL A 112 -4.41 -11.75 2.82
CA VAL A 112 -4.90 -10.49 2.24
C VAL A 112 -6.40 -10.62 1.99
N VAL A 113 -7.20 -9.68 2.48
CA VAL A 113 -8.67 -9.68 2.34
C VAL A 113 -9.10 -8.43 1.60
N ILE A 114 -9.76 -8.60 0.45
CA ILE A 114 -10.24 -7.54 -0.43
C ILE A 114 -11.75 -7.76 -0.68
N PRO A 115 -12.62 -7.22 0.19
CA PRO A 115 -14.06 -7.35 0.02
C PRO A 115 -14.57 -6.53 -1.17
N GLY A 116 -15.80 -6.83 -1.58
CA GLY A 116 -16.48 -6.07 -2.63
C GLY A 116 -16.50 -4.58 -2.28
N LEU A 117 -16.37 -3.74 -3.31
CA LEU A 117 -16.39 -2.28 -3.18
C LEU A 117 -15.22 -1.66 -2.40
N ALA A 118 -14.23 -2.44 -1.97
CA ALA A 118 -13.08 -1.93 -1.21
C ALA A 118 -11.98 -1.28 -2.05
N VAL A 119 -11.89 -1.65 -3.33
CA VAL A 119 -10.92 -1.13 -4.31
C VAL A 119 -11.56 -1.14 -5.71
N PRO A 120 -12.63 -0.36 -5.93
CA PRO A 120 -13.51 -0.51 -7.09
C PRO A 120 -12.82 -0.24 -8.44
N LYS A 121 -11.67 0.43 -8.45
CA LYS A 121 -10.90 0.76 -9.67
C LYS A 121 -9.62 -0.06 -9.83
N LEU A 122 -9.44 -1.11 -9.03
CA LEU A 122 -8.23 -1.93 -9.09
C LEU A 122 -8.11 -2.60 -10.47
N GLN A 123 -6.96 -2.45 -11.11
CA GLN A 123 -6.67 -3.01 -12.44
C GLN A 123 -5.50 -3.98 -12.39
N MET A 124 -4.59 -3.81 -11.43
CA MET A 124 -3.45 -4.68 -11.24
C MET A 124 -3.29 -5.05 -9.77
N LEU A 125 -3.24 -6.35 -9.51
CA LEU A 125 -2.86 -6.92 -8.22
C LEU A 125 -1.61 -7.78 -8.40
N THR A 126 -0.61 -7.56 -7.55
CA THR A 126 0.57 -8.42 -7.50
C THR A 126 0.92 -8.70 -6.05
N ILE A 127 1.05 -9.98 -5.72
CA ILE A 127 1.53 -10.41 -4.40
C ILE A 127 2.67 -11.39 -4.63
N GLY A 128 3.90 -10.97 -4.34
CA GLY A 128 5.11 -11.70 -4.65
C GLY A 128 6.01 -11.90 -3.45
N ASN A 129 6.74 -13.02 -3.40
CA ASN A 129 7.79 -13.26 -2.40
C ASN A 129 7.33 -13.10 -0.93
N CYS A 130 6.05 -13.33 -0.65
CA CYS A 130 5.48 -13.30 0.71
C CYS A 130 5.44 -14.74 1.25
N ASN A 131 6.53 -15.20 1.87
CA ASN A 131 6.76 -16.62 2.15
C ASN A 131 5.76 -17.26 3.12
N CYS A 132 5.09 -16.48 3.96
CA CYS A 132 4.05 -16.98 4.87
C CYS A 132 2.63 -16.84 4.31
N LEU A 133 2.45 -16.35 3.09
CA LEU A 133 1.12 -16.12 2.51
C LEU A 133 0.44 -17.46 2.25
N THR A 134 -0.68 -17.69 2.93
CA THR A 134 -1.49 -18.90 2.78
C THR A 134 -2.80 -18.64 2.06
N MET A 135 -3.27 -17.40 2.01
CA MET A 135 -4.61 -17.08 1.52
C MET A 135 -4.73 -15.63 1.03
N VAL A 136 -5.48 -15.44 -0.06
CA VAL A 136 -5.91 -14.16 -0.59
C VAL A 136 -7.41 -14.24 -0.84
N ARG A 137 -8.20 -13.65 0.07
CA ARG A 137 -9.65 -13.59 -0.04
C ARG A 137 -10.04 -12.36 -0.85
N ILE A 138 -10.65 -12.55 -2.01
CA ILE A 138 -11.02 -11.46 -2.91
C ILE A 138 -12.45 -11.64 -3.39
N ALA A 139 -13.24 -10.56 -3.40
CA ALA A 139 -14.57 -10.61 -3.98
C ALA A 139 -14.49 -10.86 -5.50
N ALA A 140 -15.34 -11.75 -6.01
CA ALA A 140 -15.34 -12.12 -7.43
C ALA A 140 -15.46 -10.89 -8.36
N ILE A 141 -16.34 -9.95 -8.01
CA ILE A 141 -16.52 -8.68 -8.74
C ILE A 141 -15.22 -7.85 -8.86
N THR A 142 -14.34 -7.91 -7.86
CA THR A 142 -13.05 -7.21 -7.90
C THR A 142 -12.08 -7.94 -8.81
N LEU A 143 -12.08 -9.29 -8.79
CA LEU A 143 -11.22 -10.10 -9.63
C LEU A 143 -11.57 -9.94 -11.11
N ASP A 144 -12.85 -9.92 -11.46
CA ASP A 144 -13.34 -9.78 -12.86
C ASP A 144 -12.90 -8.46 -13.53
N HIS A 145 -12.65 -7.42 -12.74
CA HIS A 145 -12.19 -6.13 -13.24
C HIS A 145 -10.66 -6.02 -13.37
N LEU A 146 -9.90 -6.99 -12.85
CA LEU A 146 -8.45 -6.97 -12.96
C LEU A 146 -8.03 -7.20 -14.41
N LYS A 147 -7.16 -6.32 -14.90
CA LYS A 147 -6.46 -6.49 -16.19
C LYS A 147 -5.22 -7.36 -16.04
N LYS A 148 -4.64 -7.38 -14.84
CA LYS A 148 -3.46 -8.16 -14.52
C LYS A 148 -3.52 -8.63 -13.07
N THR A 149 -3.30 -9.91 -12.87
CA THR A 149 -3.09 -10.50 -11.54
C THR A 149 -1.79 -11.30 -11.56
N ASN A 150 -1.01 -11.17 -10.49
CA ASN A 150 0.13 -12.02 -10.21
C ASN A 150 0.02 -12.48 -8.75
N VAL A 151 -0.97 -13.34 -8.53
CA VAL A 151 -1.23 -14.05 -7.28
C VAL A 151 -1.36 -15.53 -7.66
N PRO A 152 -0.65 -16.45 -6.99
CA PRO A 152 -0.80 -17.88 -7.26
C PRO A 152 -2.26 -18.32 -7.09
N GLU A 153 -2.83 -18.99 -8.11
CA GLU A 153 -4.26 -19.34 -8.14
C GLU A 153 -4.71 -20.17 -6.94
N HIS A 154 -3.85 -21.07 -6.44
CA HIS A 154 -4.14 -21.92 -5.28
C HIS A 154 -4.27 -21.13 -3.96
N LEU A 155 -3.85 -19.87 -3.91
CA LEU A 155 -4.02 -18.99 -2.75
C LEU A 155 -5.29 -18.14 -2.84
N LEU A 156 -5.95 -18.07 -4.00
CA LEU A 156 -7.15 -17.27 -4.18
C LEU A 156 -8.37 -17.98 -3.58
N GLU A 157 -9.06 -17.27 -2.70
CA GLU A 157 -10.36 -17.66 -2.16
C GLU A 157 -11.38 -16.56 -2.44
N PHE A 158 -12.60 -16.95 -2.77
CA PHE A 158 -13.66 -16.00 -3.07
C PHE A 158 -14.41 -15.60 -1.80
N LEU A 159 -14.73 -14.31 -1.70
CA LEU A 159 -15.68 -13.81 -0.71
C LEU A 159 -17.09 -13.91 -1.29
N ASP A 160 -18.00 -14.53 -0.54
CA ASP A 160 -19.44 -14.62 -0.85
C ASP A 160 -20.10 -13.23 -0.90
#